data_AF-H8ZBR2-F1
#
_entry.id   AF-H8ZBR2-F1
#
_cell.length_a   1.000
_cell.length_b   1.000
_cell.length_c   1.000
_cell.angle_alpha   90.00
_cell.angle_beta   90.00
_cell.angle_gamma   90.00
#
_symmetry.space_group_name_H-M   'P 1'
#
loop_
_entity.id
_entity.type
_entity.pdbx_description
1 polymer ?
#
loop_
_entity_poly.entity_id
_entity_poly.type
_entity_poly.pdbx_seq_one_letter_code
_entity_poly.pdbx_strand_id
1 'polypeptide(L)'
;MEKKLDKNHPFLRLADNILGSACIMDNMTRNTMFIFLSYIVDKHHPLTRIDKIIDKKYISYTICNVLYLVKSTKFLSQATYVNLLTNLMIILQRRCSNDDYESNDLPGKLFSTIQCESSIIEILTLNGTTMDYITKIIKSIGGVEANYTASDCKRFGNRSLMWIIYSAQKFKYTGWSNVVQECYNLIDIESFKNDSAYMYYCSNNWTGKMTDAFKEIKDIVCVESDSKSMERFSKIQSHLIENHC
;
A
#
# COMPACT_ATOMS: atom_id res chain seq x y z
N MET A 1 14.04 14.51 16.78
CA MET A 1 13.46 15.85 16.62
C MET A 1 13.90 16.37 15.25
N GLU A 2 13.02 16.31 14.24
CA GLU A 2 13.36 16.80 12.88
C GLU A 2 13.57 18.33 12.94
N LYS A 3 14.72 18.81 12.47
CA LYS A 3 15.02 20.24 12.38
C LYS A 3 14.02 20.89 11.41
N LYS A 4 13.44 22.04 11.79
CA LYS A 4 12.68 22.89 10.86
C LYS A 4 13.56 23.20 9.65
N LEU A 5 13.00 23.06 8.45
CA LEU A 5 13.69 23.40 7.21
C LEU A 5 14.00 24.91 7.19
N ASP A 6 15.22 25.27 6.75
CA ASP A 6 15.61 26.67 6.57
C ASP A 6 14.70 27.37 5.55
N LYS A 7 14.48 28.69 5.66
CA LYS A 7 13.64 29.45 4.71
C LYS A 7 14.17 29.39 3.27
N ASN A 8 15.47 29.19 3.07
CA ASN A 8 16.05 29.00 1.74
C ASN A 8 16.11 27.54 1.30
N HIS A 9 15.50 26.63 2.07
CA HIS A 9 15.49 25.21 1.73
C HIS A 9 14.86 25.00 0.34
N PRO A 10 15.50 24.23 -0.56
CA PRO A 10 14.98 23.99 -1.90
C PRO A 10 13.51 23.54 -1.94
N PHE A 11 13.06 22.76 -0.95
CA PHE A 11 11.65 22.37 -0.81
C PHE A 11 10.68 23.53 -0.54
N LEU A 12 11.05 24.51 0.26
CA LEU A 12 10.15 25.65 0.51
C LEU A 12 10.04 26.51 -0.74
N ARG A 13 11.17 26.76 -1.42
CA ARG A 13 11.17 27.46 -2.72
C ARG A 13 10.39 26.69 -3.78
N LEU A 14 10.52 25.37 -3.82
CA LEU A 14 9.75 24.51 -4.72
C LEU A 14 8.26 24.56 -4.40
N ALA A 15 7.89 24.53 -3.12
CA ALA A 15 6.49 24.65 -2.69
C ALA A 15 5.90 26.01 -3.09
N ASP A 16 6.61 27.10 -2.84
CA ASP A 16 6.18 28.45 -3.22
C ASP A 16 6.05 28.59 -4.75
N ASN A 17 6.99 28.03 -5.51
CA ASN A 17 6.93 28.02 -6.98
C ASN A 17 5.75 27.19 -7.51
N ILE A 18 5.48 26.03 -6.89
CA ILE A 18 4.35 25.18 -7.25
C ILE A 18 3.02 25.87 -6.92
N LEU A 19 2.92 26.51 -5.75
CA LEU A 19 1.76 27.30 -5.35
C LEU A 19 1.52 28.48 -6.30
N GLY A 20 2.58 29.22 -6.65
CA GLY A 20 2.52 30.35 -7.58
C GLY A 20 2.15 29.95 -9.01
N SER A 21 2.45 28.71 -9.41
CA SER A 21 2.17 28.16 -10.74
C SER A 21 0.90 27.29 -10.79
N ALA A 22 0.18 27.14 -9.68
CA ALA A 22 -0.94 26.20 -9.58
C ALA A 22 -2.12 26.50 -10.52
N CYS A 23 -2.29 27.77 -10.92
CA CYS A 23 -3.37 28.18 -11.82
C CYS A 23 -3.14 27.71 -13.28
N ILE A 24 -1.90 27.42 -13.66
CA ILE A 24 -1.51 27.01 -15.02
C ILE A 24 -1.16 25.51 -15.12
N MET A 25 -1.08 24.80 -14.00
CA MET A 25 -0.86 23.35 -13.98
C MET A 25 -2.12 22.59 -14.39
N ASP A 26 -1.95 21.50 -15.13
CA ASP A 26 -3.05 20.56 -15.34
C ASP A 26 -3.53 19.98 -13.99
N ASN A 27 -4.79 19.56 -13.98
CA ASN A 27 -5.46 19.17 -12.74
C ASN A 27 -4.79 17.94 -12.07
N MET A 28 -4.23 17.01 -12.84
CA MET A 28 -3.62 15.80 -12.30
C MET A 28 -2.27 16.12 -11.65
N THR A 29 -1.40 16.83 -12.35
CA THR A 29 -0.10 17.27 -11.83
C THR A 29 -0.27 18.13 -10.59
N ARG A 30 -1.17 19.13 -10.66
CA ARG A 30 -1.45 20.01 -9.52
C ARG A 30 -1.86 19.24 -8.26
N ASN A 31 -2.85 18.35 -8.37
CA ASN A 31 -3.37 17.65 -7.20
C ASN A 31 -2.35 16.66 -6.62
N THR A 32 -1.60 15.94 -7.46
CA THR A 32 -0.58 15.00 -6.96
C THR A 32 0.56 15.73 -6.25
N MET A 33 1.01 16.88 -6.79
CA MET A 33 2.02 17.72 -6.14
C MET A 33 1.50 18.33 -4.84
N PHE A 34 0.26 18.81 -4.81
CA PHE A 34 -0.34 19.35 -3.58
C PHE A 34 -0.46 18.31 -2.48
N ILE A 35 -0.88 17.07 -2.81
CA ILE A 35 -0.89 15.98 -1.84
C ILE A 35 0.53 15.72 -1.33
N PHE A 36 1.51 15.57 -2.22
CA PHE A 36 2.92 15.37 -1.83
C PHE A 36 3.42 16.48 -0.88
N LEU A 37 3.22 17.74 -1.25
CA LEU A 37 3.63 18.90 -0.46
C LEU A 37 2.89 18.98 0.87
N SER A 38 1.61 18.61 0.93
CA SER A 38 0.85 18.65 2.19
C SER A 38 1.44 17.76 3.29
N TYR A 39 2.17 16.69 2.93
CA TYR A 39 2.83 15.82 3.91
C TYR A 39 4.22 16.26 4.31
N ILE A 40 4.88 17.07 3.47
CA ILE A 40 6.26 17.52 3.68
C ILE A 40 6.27 18.95 4.22
N VAL A 41 5.58 19.86 3.56
CA VAL A 41 5.55 21.28 3.87
C VAL A 41 4.73 21.56 5.13
N ASP A 42 3.54 20.99 5.33
CA ASP A 42 2.76 21.26 6.57
C ASP A 42 3.53 20.89 7.85
N LYS A 43 4.35 19.82 7.81
CA LYS A 43 5.22 19.43 8.93
C LYS A 43 6.31 20.46 9.23
N HIS A 44 6.72 21.24 8.24
CA HIS A 44 7.84 22.16 8.33
C HIS A 44 7.43 23.65 8.28
N HIS A 45 6.21 23.95 7.83
CA HIS A 45 5.72 25.30 7.59
C HIS A 45 4.19 25.39 7.84
N PRO A 46 3.75 25.53 9.11
CA PRO A 46 2.32 25.50 9.49
C PRO A 46 1.49 26.68 8.94
N LEU A 47 2.15 27.69 8.35
CA LEU A 47 1.51 28.90 7.81
C LEU A 47 1.15 28.77 6.32
N THR A 48 1.78 27.86 5.58
CA THR A 48 1.37 27.50 4.21
C THR A 48 0.32 26.41 4.34
N ARG A 49 -0.90 26.79 4.69
CA ARG A 49 -2.04 25.87 4.68
C ARG A 49 -2.35 25.53 3.22
N ILE A 50 -1.67 24.52 2.68
CA ILE A 50 -2.13 23.88 1.44
C ILE A 50 -3.47 23.26 1.83
N ASP A 51 -4.57 23.72 1.22
CA ASP A 51 -5.91 23.30 1.62
C ASP A 51 -5.99 21.77 1.67
N LYS A 52 -6.23 21.24 2.87
CA LYS A 52 -6.19 19.81 3.21
C LYS A 52 -7.33 18.99 2.59
N ILE A 53 -8.09 19.57 1.66
CA ILE A 53 -9.11 18.83 0.91
C ILE A 53 -8.36 17.98 -0.12
N ILE A 54 -7.73 16.92 0.39
CA ILE A 54 -7.08 15.88 -0.38
C ILE A 54 -8.17 15.20 -1.20
N ASP A 55 -8.20 15.46 -2.49
CA ASP A 55 -8.98 14.65 -3.40
C ASP A 55 -8.33 13.26 -3.47
N LYS A 56 -8.91 12.33 -2.70
CA LYS A 56 -8.43 10.96 -2.52
C LYS A 56 -8.29 10.20 -3.84
N LYS A 57 -8.89 10.68 -4.94
CA LYS A 57 -8.72 10.09 -6.27
C LYS A 57 -7.30 10.17 -6.82
N TYR A 58 -6.48 11.10 -6.34
CA TYR A 58 -5.10 11.28 -6.80
C TYR A 58 -4.05 10.57 -5.94
N ILE A 59 -4.45 9.82 -4.91
CA ILE A 59 -3.50 9.15 -3.99
C ILE A 59 -2.61 8.12 -4.71
N SER A 60 -3.18 7.28 -5.58
CA SER A 60 -2.43 6.29 -6.36
C SER A 60 -1.36 6.95 -7.25
N TYR A 61 -1.74 8.01 -7.95
CA TYR A 61 -0.81 8.78 -8.79
C TYR A 61 0.26 9.50 -7.95
N THR A 62 -0.10 9.97 -6.76
CA THR A 62 0.87 10.58 -5.83
C THR A 62 1.90 9.55 -5.38
N ILE A 63 1.48 8.31 -5.08
CA ILE A 63 2.41 7.21 -4.77
C ILE A 63 3.36 6.97 -5.93
N CYS A 64 2.88 6.85 -7.17
CA CYS A 64 3.73 6.68 -8.35
C CYS A 64 4.76 7.81 -8.49
N ASN A 65 4.34 9.06 -8.32
CA ASN A 65 5.25 10.21 -8.39
C ASN A 65 6.28 10.20 -7.26
N VAL A 66 5.91 9.82 -6.04
CA VAL A 66 6.86 9.65 -4.92
C VAL A 66 7.91 8.61 -5.25
N LEU A 67 7.52 7.47 -5.83
CA LEU A 67 8.45 6.41 -6.20
C LEU A 67 9.41 6.84 -7.30
N TYR A 68 8.89 7.54 -8.31
CA TYR A 68 9.71 8.15 -9.34
C TYR A 68 10.73 9.14 -8.75
N LEU A 69 10.31 9.96 -7.78
CA LEU A 69 11.20 10.89 -7.08
C LEU A 69 12.28 10.16 -6.28
N VAL A 70 11.94 9.10 -5.54
CA VAL A 70 12.92 8.29 -4.79
C VAL A 70 14.02 7.74 -5.70
N LYS A 71 13.66 7.28 -6.89
CA LYS A 71 14.59 6.72 -7.88
C LYS A 71 15.45 7.79 -8.55
N SER A 72 14.82 8.88 -8.97
CA SER A 72 15.48 9.94 -9.74
C SER A 72 16.36 10.82 -8.86
N THR A 73 15.99 10.99 -7.59
CA THR A 73 16.55 12.05 -6.75
C THR A 73 16.53 11.69 -5.26
N LYS A 74 17.69 11.65 -4.60
CA LYS A 74 17.79 11.43 -3.15
C LYS A 74 17.55 12.74 -2.37
N PHE A 75 16.46 13.45 -2.68
CA PHE A 75 16.22 14.78 -2.11
C PHE A 75 15.77 14.74 -0.64
N LEU A 76 15.08 13.69 -0.21
CA LEU A 76 14.66 13.50 1.18
C LEU A 76 15.39 12.33 1.83
N SER A 77 15.40 12.31 3.16
CA SER A 77 15.86 11.13 3.89
C SER A 77 14.99 9.91 3.58
N GLN A 78 15.57 8.72 3.61
CA GLN A 78 14.82 7.47 3.45
C GLN A 78 13.66 7.37 4.44
N ALA A 79 13.87 7.81 5.69
CA ALA A 79 12.82 7.86 6.71
C ALA A 79 11.63 8.74 6.30
N THR A 80 11.87 9.88 5.65
CA THR A 80 10.81 10.76 5.16
C THR A 80 9.99 10.09 4.06
N TYR A 81 10.66 9.46 3.08
CA TYR A 81 9.98 8.74 2.00
C TYR A 81 9.15 7.57 2.49
N VAL A 82 9.69 6.76 3.40
CA VAL A 82 8.96 5.62 3.97
C VAL A 82 7.74 6.08 4.75
N ASN A 83 7.88 7.11 5.58
CA ASN A 83 6.75 7.67 6.32
C ASN A 83 5.66 8.25 5.40
N LEU A 84 6.06 8.92 4.32
CA LEU A 84 5.14 9.46 3.32
C LEU A 84 4.38 8.33 2.62
N LEU A 85 5.10 7.34 2.08
CA LEU A 85 4.49 6.19 1.42
C LEU A 85 3.58 5.41 2.37
N THR A 86 3.99 5.21 3.62
CA THR A 86 3.16 4.58 4.65
C THR A 86 1.83 5.31 4.82
N ASN A 87 1.84 6.64 4.95
CA ASN A 87 0.63 7.43 5.11
C ASN A 87 -0.28 7.38 3.88
N LEU A 88 0.30 7.47 2.67
CA LEU A 88 -0.45 7.38 1.42
C LEU A 88 -1.08 5.99 1.23
N MET A 89 -0.34 4.93 1.55
CA MET A 89 -0.83 3.55 1.50
C MET A 89 -1.96 3.31 2.50
N ILE A 90 -1.86 3.87 3.72
CA ILE A 90 -2.95 3.85 4.71
C ILE A 90 -4.23 4.49 4.15
N ILE A 91 -4.11 5.66 3.51
CA ILE A 91 -5.27 6.35 2.94
C ILE A 91 -5.87 5.58 1.77
N LEU A 92 -5.01 5.01 0.92
CA LEU A 92 -5.43 4.18 -0.20
C LEU A 92 -6.17 2.93 0.29
N GLN A 93 -5.60 2.23 1.27
CA GLN A 93 -6.20 1.03 1.88
C GLN A 93 -7.57 1.32 2.51
N ARG A 94 -7.67 2.40 3.29
CA ARG A 94 -8.96 2.84 3.89
C ARG A 94 -10.00 3.11 2.82
N ARG A 95 -9.62 3.74 1.72
CA ARG A 95 -10.53 3.97 0.59
C ARG A 95 -10.96 2.66 -0.09
N CYS A 96 -10.05 1.69 -0.20
CA CYS A 96 -10.32 0.36 -0.75
C CYS A 96 -11.13 -0.55 0.20
N SER A 97 -11.40 -0.09 1.43
CA SER A 97 -12.17 -0.82 2.45
C SER A 97 -13.69 -0.50 2.39
N ASN A 98 -14.12 0.34 1.45
CA ASN A 98 -15.55 0.57 1.21
C ASN A 98 -16.14 -0.61 0.40
N ASP A 99 -17.07 -1.33 1.01
CA ASP A 99 -17.78 -2.51 0.47
C ASP A 99 -18.76 -2.22 -0.68
N ASP A 100 -18.62 -1.10 -1.39
CA ASP A 100 -19.38 -0.86 -2.61
C ASP A 100 -18.74 -1.65 -3.78
N TYR A 101 -19.11 -2.94 -3.86
CA TYR A 101 -18.53 -3.92 -4.79
C TYR A 101 -18.77 -3.58 -6.27
N GLU A 102 -19.81 -2.79 -6.60
CA GLU A 102 -20.20 -2.48 -7.99
C GLU A 102 -19.48 -1.24 -8.57
N SER A 103 -18.91 -0.36 -7.74
CA SER A 103 -18.34 0.93 -8.20
C SER A 103 -16.81 1.04 -8.14
N ASN A 104 -16.12 -0.03 -7.74
CA ASN A 104 -14.74 0.08 -7.29
C ASN A 104 -13.72 -0.46 -8.31
N ASP A 105 -13.30 0.39 -9.26
CA ASP A 105 -11.98 0.36 -9.94
C ASP A 105 -10.78 0.47 -8.97
N LEU A 106 -11.04 0.42 -7.66
CA LEU A 106 -10.15 0.78 -6.57
C LEU A 106 -9.14 -0.31 -6.17
N PRO A 107 -9.50 -1.60 -6.13
CA PRO A 107 -8.55 -2.69 -6.03
C PRO A 107 -7.62 -2.71 -7.26
N GLY A 108 -8.17 -2.42 -8.44
CA GLY A 108 -7.41 -2.22 -9.67
C GLY A 108 -6.43 -1.04 -9.60
N LYS A 109 -6.76 0.04 -8.87
CA LYS A 109 -5.86 1.18 -8.63
C LYS A 109 -4.75 0.88 -7.63
N LEU A 110 -5.05 0.18 -6.53
CA LEU A 110 -4.02 -0.32 -5.61
C LEU A 110 -3.11 -1.30 -6.35
N PHE A 111 -3.69 -2.18 -7.16
CA PHE A 111 -2.96 -3.12 -7.99
C PHE A 111 -2.07 -2.43 -9.00
N SER A 112 -2.61 -1.50 -9.79
CA SER A 112 -1.83 -0.82 -10.83
C SER A 112 -0.69 -0.04 -10.20
N THR A 113 -0.92 0.61 -9.06
CA THR A 113 0.14 1.29 -8.30
C THR A 113 1.25 0.32 -7.87
N ILE A 114 0.88 -0.86 -7.35
CA ILE A 114 1.85 -1.89 -6.90
C ILE A 114 2.51 -2.64 -8.07
N GLN A 115 1.79 -2.86 -9.17
CA GLN A 115 2.32 -3.46 -10.39
C GLN A 115 3.33 -2.56 -11.08
N CYS A 116 3.18 -1.24 -10.93
CA CYS A 116 4.07 -0.31 -11.57
C CYS A 116 5.46 -0.29 -10.93
N GLU A 117 5.62 -0.68 -9.66
CA GLU A 117 6.91 -0.48 -8.99
C GLU A 117 7.28 -1.47 -7.86
N SER A 118 8.29 -2.31 -8.12
CA SER A 118 8.94 -3.19 -7.12
C SER A 118 9.46 -2.41 -5.91
N SER A 119 9.85 -1.15 -6.12
CA SER A 119 10.45 -0.31 -5.09
C SER A 119 9.51 0.03 -3.94
N ILE A 120 8.18 -0.10 -4.09
CA ILE A 120 7.25 0.21 -2.98
C ILE A 120 7.56 -0.68 -1.78
N ILE A 121 7.62 -2.00 -2.00
CA ILE A 121 7.78 -2.94 -0.89
C ILE A 121 9.21 -2.88 -0.36
N GLU A 122 10.21 -2.73 -1.23
CA GLU A 122 11.60 -2.46 -0.82
C GLU A 122 11.69 -1.24 0.09
N ILE A 123 11.07 -0.11 -0.30
CA ILE A 123 11.10 1.12 0.52
C ILE A 123 10.37 0.88 1.85
N LEU A 124 9.15 0.34 1.82
CA LEU A 124 8.36 0.09 3.04
C LEU A 124 9.03 -0.90 3.99
N THR A 125 9.83 -1.82 3.49
CA THR A 125 10.55 -2.81 4.32
C THR A 125 11.98 -2.37 4.65
N LEU A 126 12.40 -1.18 4.19
CA LEU A 126 13.79 -0.74 4.24
C LEU A 126 14.77 -1.79 3.67
N ASN A 127 14.40 -2.39 2.53
CA ASN A 127 15.08 -3.51 1.87
C ASN A 127 15.04 -4.81 2.70
N GLY A 128 13.88 -5.13 3.26
CA GLY A 128 13.65 -6.36 4.03
C GLY A 128 14.18 -6.33 5.47
N THR A 129 14.62 -5.17 6.00
CA THR A 129 15.13 -5.08 7.37
C THR A 129 14.03 -4.91 8.42
N THR A 130 12.82 -4.51 8.03
CA THR A 130 11.68 -4.35 8.95
C THR A 130 10.34 -4.63 8.28
N MET A 131 9.37 -5.07 9.07
CA MET A 131 7.95 -5.18 8.69
C MET A 131 7.05 -4.17 9.40
N ASP A 132 7.63 -3.22 10.16
CA ASP A 132 6.88 -2.29 11.01
C ASP A 132 5.93 -1.40 10.20
N TYR A 133 6.37 -0.90 9.04
CA TYR A 133 5.56 -0.03 8.20
C TYR A 133 4.42 -0.77 7.51
N ILE A 134 4.67 -2.01 7.06
CA ILE A 134 3.61 -2.88 6.52
C ILE A 134 2.60 -3.20 7.62
N THR A 135 3.07 -3.60 8.80
CA THR A 135 2.22 -3.87 9.96
C THR A 135 1.38 -2.65 10.34
N LYS A 136 1.98 -1.45 10.29
CA LYS A 136 1.28 -0.19 10.53
C LYS A 136 0.22 0.09 9.48
N ILE A 137 0.47 -0.18 8.20
CA ILE A 137 -0.52 -0.09 7.12
C ILE A 137 -1.69 -1.02 7.43
N ILE A 138 -1.43 -2.32 7.62
CA ILE A 138 -2.47 -3.34 7.89
C ILE A 138 -3.32 -2.98 9.12
N LYS A 139 -2.68 -2.59 10.24
CA LYS A 139 -3.38 -2.23 11.48
C LYS A 139 -4.11 -0.89 11.41
N SER A 140 -3.80 -0.03 10.43
CA SER A 140 -4.39 1.31 10.33
C SER A 140 -5.88 1.32 10.04
N ILE A 141 -6.44 0.20 9.56
CA ILE A 141 -7.87 0.02 9.30
C ILE A 141 -8.65 -0.04 10.61
N GLY A 142 -8.11 -0.73 11.63
CA GLY A 142 -8.78 -0.95 12.92
C GLY A 142 -9.00 0.29 13.78
N GLY A 143 -8.65 1.48 13.31
CA GLY A 143 -8.75 2.74 14.07
C GLY A 143 -9.51 3.87 13.38
N VAL A 144 -10.21 3.62 12.27
CA VAL A 144 -10.79 4.70 11.43
C VAL A 144 -12.29 4.80 11.58
N GLU A 145 -12.97 3.72 11.91
CA GLU A 145 -14.38 3.66 11.61
C GLU A 145 -15.16 3.06 12.77
N ALA A 146 -15.95 3.92 13.42
CA ALA A 146 -17.10 3.49 14.20
C ALA A 146 -18.11 2.63 13.40
N ASN A 147 -17.90 2.49 12.09
CA ASN A 147 -18.75 1.78 11.13
C ASN A 147 -18.24 0.36 10.77
N TYR A 148 -16.98 0.05 11.13
CA TYR A 148 -16.22 -1.21 10.95
C TYR A 148 -16.43 -2.25 12.06
N THR A 149 -16.87 -3.48 11.77
CA THR A 149 -16.69 -4.56 12.74
C THR A 149 -15.21 -4.98 12.81
N ALA A 150 -14.80 -5.60 13.93
CA ALA A 150 -13.45 -6.15 14.04
C ALA A 150 -13.14 -7.21 12.96
N SER A 151 -14.16 -7.93 12.50
CA SER A 151 -14.05 -8.91 11.42
C SER A 151 -13.77 -8.24 10.07
N ASP A 152 -14.47 -7.13 9.78
CA ASP A 152 -14.25 -6.36 8.55
C ASP A 152 -12.84 -5.77 8.48
N CYS A 153 -12.35 -5.25 9.61
CA CYS A 153 -10.98 -4.73 9.71
C CYS A 153 -9.93 -5.81 9.41
N LYS A 154 -10.11 -7.03 9.93
CA LYS A 154 -9.22 -8.17 9.65
C LYS A 154 -9.29 -8.57 8.17
N ARG A 155 -10.50 -8.65 7.62
CA ARG A 155 -10.75 -8.95 6.21
C ARG A 155 -10.03 -7.96 5.29
N PHE A 156 -10.21 -6.65 5.49
CA PHE A 156 -9.52 -5.64 4.68
C PHE A 156 -7.98 -5.66 4.83
N GLY A 157 -7.50 -6.07 6.00
CA GLY A 157 -6.09 -6.35 6.24
C GLY A 157 -5.56 -7.49 5.36
N ASN A 158 -6.29 -8.61 5.29
CA ASN A 158 -5.94 -9.75 4.44
C ASN A 158 -5.77 -9.37 2.98
N ARG A 159 -6.70 -8.58 2.41
CA ARG A 159 -6.58 -8.06 1.03
C ARG A 159 -5.20 -7.44 0.80
N SER A 160 -4.81 -6.50 1.66
CA SER A 160 -3.53 -5.78 1.57
C SER A 160 -2.32 -6.69 1.71
N LEU A 161 -2.39 -7.69 2.59
CA LEU A 161 -1.34 -8.71 2.73
C LEU A 161 -1.18 -9.54 1.45
N MET A 162 -2.28 -9.96 0.83
CA MET A 162 -2.24 -10.71 -0.43
C MET A 162 -1.58 -9.90 -1.55
N TRP A 163 -1.87 -8.60 -1.67
CA TRP A 163 -1.21 -7.71 -2.63
C TRP A 163 0.32 -7.66 -2.41
N ILE A 164 0.76 -7.56 -1.16
CA ILE A 164 2.19 -7.48 -0.81
C ILE A 164 2.90 -8.80 -1.13
N ILE A 165 2.29 -9.93 -0.78
CA ILE A 165 2.81 -11.27 -1.08
C ILE A 165 3.02 -11.44 -2.59
N TYR A 166 2.02 -11.07 -3.39
CA TYR A 166 2.12 -11.12 -4.85
C TYR A 166 3.25 -10.24 -5.38
N SER A 167 3.35 -9.00 -4.91
CA SER A 167 4.40 -8.08 -5.35
C SER A 167 5.79 -8.62 -5.01
N ALA A 168 5.96 -9.15 -3.80
CA ALA A 168 7.21 -9.75 -3.35
C ALA A 168 7.59 -10.98 -4.20
N GLN A 169 6.65 -11.89 -4.45
CA GLN A 169 6.87 -13.05 -5.32
C GLN A 169 7.21 -12.61 -6.75
N LYS A 170 6.52 -11.60 -7.30
CA LYS A 170 6.66 -11.21 -8.71
C LYS A 170 8.01 -10.56 -8.97
N PHE A 171 8.44 -9.67 -8.07
CA PHE A 171 9.64 -8.84 -8.28
C PHE A 171 10.90 -9.40 -7.63
N LYS A 172 10.78 -10.32 -6.66
CA LYS A 172 11.89 -11.04 -6.02
C LYS A 172 13.06 -10.15 -5.57
N TYR A 173 12.75 -8.99 -5.00
CA TYR A 173 13.76 -8.07 -4.46
C TYR A 173 14.51 -8.64 -3.25
N THR A 174 15.60 -8.01 -2.82
CA THR A 174 16.39 -8.54 -1.67
C THR A 174 15.53 -8.70 -0.41
N GLY A 175 15.49 -9.91 0.15
CA GLY A 175 14.68 -10.23 1.34
C GLY A 175 13.20 -10.53 1.06
N TRP A 176 12.78 -10.63 -0.21
CA TRP A 176 11.38 -10.86 -0.59
C TRP A 176 10.76 -12.10 0.08
N SER A 177 11.50 -13.19 0.24
CA SER A 177 11.00 -14.44 0.85
C SER A 177 10.62 -14.24 2.32
N ASN A 178 11.41 -13.45 3.06
CA ASN A 178 11.10 -13.11 4.45
C ASN A 178 9.84 -12.25 4.53
N VAL A 179 9.71 -11.27 3.62
CA VAL A 179 8.50 -10.43 3.54
C VAL A 179 7.27 -11.28 3.21
N VAL A 180 7.39 -12.23 2.27
CA VAL A 180 6.32 -13.20 1.97
C VAL A 180 5.94 -13.98 3.22
N GLN A 181 6.92 -14.55 3.93
CA GLN A 181 6.68 -15.32 5.15
C GLN A 181 5.97 -14.50 6.22
N GLU A 182 6.47 -13.29 6.51
CA GLU A 182 5.93 -12.43 7.55
C GLU A 182 4.52 -11.95 7.20
N CYS A 183 4.28 -11.55 5.94
CA CYS A 183 2.94 -11.22 5.48
C CYS A 183 1.98 -12.41 5.55
N TYR A 184 2.44 -13.60 5.15
CA TYR A 184 1.64 -14.82 5.21
C TYR A 184 1.23 -15.15 6.65
N ASN A 185 2.13 -14.98 7.61
CA ASN A 185 1.85 -15.20 9.03
C ASN A 185 0.83 -14.21 9.59
N LEU A 186 0.71 -13.00 9.02
CA LEU A 186 -0.27 -12.00 9.43
C LEU A 186 -1.69 -12.25 8.88
N ILE A 187 -1.88 -13.17 7.93
CA ILE A 187 -3.20 -13.47 7.37
C ILE A 187 -4.10 -14.06 8.46
N ASP A 188 -5.26 -13.47 8.67
CA ASP A 188 -6.28 -14.00 9.55
C ASP A 188 -7.19 -14.96 8.76
N ILE A 189 -7.01 -16.27 8.94
CA ILE A 189 -7.71 -17.31 8.16
C ILE A 189 -9.23 -17.20 8.34
N GLU A 190 -9.69 -16.90 9.56
CA GLU A 190 -11.12 -16.88 9.89
C GLU A 190 -11.88 -15.79 9.11
N SER A 191 -11.29 -14.60 8.97
CA SER A 191 -11.86 -13.52 8.16
C SER A 191 -11.67 -13.72 6.64
N PHE A 192 -10.78 -14.62 6.22
CA PHE A 192 -10.49 -14.89 4.80
C PHE A 192 -11.66 -15.55 4.06
N LYS A 193 -12.51 -16.30 4.77
CA LYS A 193 -13.71 -16.94 4.21
C LYS A 193 -14.66 -15.95 3.54
N ASN A 194 -14.70 -14.70 4.02
CA ASN A 194 -15.59 -13.65 3.51
C ASN A 194 -14.96 -12.78 2.40
N ASP A 195 -13.70 -13.04 2.02
CA ASP A 195 -12.95 -12.26 1.02
C ASP A 195 -12.92 -12.89 -0.38
N SER A 196 -13.47 -14.09 -0.48
CA SER A 196 -13.51 -14.90 -1.69
C SER A 196 -14.30 -14.21 -2.82
N ALA A 197 -15.46 -13.62 -2.47
CA ALA A 197 -16.27 -12.81 -3.37
C ALA A 197 -15.55 -11.52 -3.80
N TYR A 198 -14.85 -10.84 -2.89
CA TYR A 198 -14.08 -9.63 -3.22
C TYR A 198 -13.01 -9.90 -4.28
N MET A 199 -12.25 -10.99 -4.14
CA MET A 199 -11.19 -11.34 -5.10
C MET A 199 -11.77 -11.62 -6.49
N TYR A 200 -12.92 -12.31 -6.55
CA TYR A 200 -13.68 -12.53 -7.77
C TYR A 200 -14.09 -11.20 -8.44
N TYR A 201 -14.65 -10.25 -7.69
CA TYR A 201 -15.07 -8.95 -8.22
C TYR A 201 -13.90 -8.04 -8.66
N CYS A 202 -12.71 -8.20 -8.07
CA CYS A 202 -11.54 -7.38 -8.41
C CYS A 202 -11.00 -7.63 -9.83
N SER A 203 -11.14 -8.86 -10.36
CA SER A 203 -10.93 -9.29 -11.75
C SER A 203 -10.57 -10.77 -11.77
N ASN A 204 -11.14 -11.56 -12.70
CA ASN A 204 -10.70 -12.94 -12.96
C ASN A 204 -9.19 -13.06 -13.21
N ASN A 205 -8.56 -12.04 -13.79
CA ASN A 205 -7.11 -11.99 -14.01
C ASN A 205 -6.33 -11.84 -12.70
N TRP A 206 -6.90 -11.17 -11.70
CA TRP A 206 -6.27 -10.99 -10.40
C TRP A 206 -6.30 -12.30 -9.61
N THR A 207 -7.46 -12.95 -9.52
CA THR A 207 -7.61 -14.24 -8.85
C THR A 207 -6.67 -15.28 -9.44
N GLY A 208 -6.57 -15.39 -10.78
CA GLY A 208 -5.63 -16.31 -11.42
C GLY A 208 -4.17 -16.02 -11.08
N LYS A 209 -3.73 -14.76 -11.22
CA LYS A 209 -2.35 -14.34 -10.88
C LYS A 209 -2.01 -14.58 -9.41
N MET A 210 -2.97 -14.37 -8.52
CA MET A 210 -2.79 -14.63 -7.09
C MET A 210 -2.67 -16.11 -6.79
N THR A 211 -3.54 -16.94 -7.38
CA THR A 211 -3.50 -18.39 -7.23
C THR A 211 -2.15 -18.96 -7.68
N ASP A 212 -1.63 -18.47 -8.81
CA ASP A 212 -0.33 -18.92 -9.31
C ASP A 212 0.82 -18.45 -8.41
N ALA A 213 0.82 -17.18 -8.00
CA ALA A 213 1.81 -16.68 -7.03
C ALA A 213 1.76 -17.46 -5.71
N PHE A 214 0.57 -17.87 -5.25
CA PHE A 214 0.42 -18.64 -4.01
C PHE A 214 0.98 -20.06 -4.11
N LYS A 215 0.88 -20.70 -5.28
CA LYS A 215 1.53 -22.00 -5.53
C LYS A 215 3.04 -21.87 -5.47
N GLU A 216 3.59 -20.79 -6.03
CA GLU A 216 5.03 -20.57 -6.10
C GLU A 216 5.69 -20.25 -4.74
N ILE A 217 4.94 -19.75 -3.76
CA ILE A 217 5.47 -19.47 -2.42
C ILE A 217 5.30 -20.64 -1.45
N LYS A 218 4.73 -21.77 -1.88
CA LYS A 218 4.44 -22.92 -0.99
C LYS A 218 5.67 -23.34 -0.18
N ASP A 219 6.80 -23.50 -0.84
CA ASP A 219 8.06 -23.96 -0.20
C ASP A 219 8.68 -22.90 0.71
N ILE A 220 8.19 -21.67 0.65
CA ILE A 220 8.58 -20.58 1.55
C ILE A 220 7.74 -20.67 2.81
N VAL A 221 6.41 -20.73 2.65
CA VAL A 221 5.44 -20.57 3.74
C VAL A 221 5.08 -21.86 4.47
N CYS A 222 5.36 -23.01 3.85
CA CYS A 222 5.13 -24.33 4.42
C CYS A 222 6.44 -24.96 4.89
N VAL A 223 6.36 -25.67 6.01
CA VAL A 223 7.42 -26.57 6.46
C VAL A 223 6.89 -27.99 6.27
N GLU A 224 7.54 -28.80 5.43
CA GLU A 224 7.03 -30.13 5.04
C GLU A 224 6.78 -31.05 6.24
N SER A 225 7.56 -30.91 7.31
CA SER A 225 7.40 -31.68 8.55
C SER A 225 6.35 -31.11 9.51
N ASP A 226 5.78 -29.94 9.25
CA ASP A 226 4.76 -29.30 10.08
C ASP A 226 3.38 -29.39 9.42
N SER A 227 2.57 -30.34 9.89
CA SER A 227 1.20 -30.54 9.42
C SER A 227 0.31 -29.31 9.60
N LYS A 228 0.57 -28.45 10.59
CA LYS A 228 -0.21 -27.22 10.80
C LYS A 228 0.08 -26.17 9.73
N SER A 229 1.34 -26.03 9.32
CA SER A 229 1.72 -25.12 8.23
C SER A 229 1.07 -25.53 6.91
N MET A 230 1.05 -26.84 6.63
CA MET A 230 0.42 -27.42 5.45
C MET A 230 -1.10 -27.23 5.48
N GLU A 231 -1.75 -27.47 6.63
CA GLU A 231 -3.19 -27.26 6.79
C GLU A 231 -3.58 -25.77 6.60
N ARG A 232 -2.80 -24.85 7.17
CA ARG A 232 -2.99 -23.41 7.00
C ARG A 232 -2.90 -23.02 5.53
N PHE A 233 -1.89 -23.53 4.82
CA PHE A 233 -1.73 -23.28 3.39
C PHE A 233 -2.90 -23.81 2.58
N SER A 234 -3.32 -25.05 2.82
CA SER A 234 -4.48 -25.64 2.14
C SER A 234 -5.76 -24.85 2.36
N LYS A 235 -6.00 -24.33 3.58
CA LYS A 235 -7.17 -23.49 3.89
C LYS A 235 -7.16 -22.16 3.13
N ILE A 236 -6.03 -21.46 3.12
CA ILE A 236 -5.92 -20.19 2.38
C ILE A 236 -6.05 -20.44 0.88
N GLN A 237 -5.40 -21.50 0.38
CA GLN A 237 -5.44 -21.89 -1.03
C GLN A 237 -6.86 -22.31 -1.47
N SER A 238 -7.60 -23.06 -0.66
CA SER A 238 -8.97 -23.47 -1.01
C SER A 238 -9.88 -22.25 -1.15
N HIS A 239 -9.78 -21.28 -0.25
CA HIS A 239 -10.55 -20.04 -0.35
C HIS A 239 -10.21 -19.18 -1.59
N LEU A 240 -8.99 -19.28 -2.12
CA LEU A 240 -8.62 -18.66 -3.40
C LEU A 240 -9.20 -19.43 -4.61
N ILE A 241 -9.27 -20.76 -4.53
CA ILE A 241 -9.66 -21.64 -5.64
C ILE A 241 -11.18 -21.87 -5.73
N GLU A 242 -11.89 -21.94 -4.60
CA GLU A 242 -13.33 -22.26 -4.51
C GLU A 242 -14.26 -21.31 -5.28
N ASN A 243 -13.75 -20.19 -5.81
CA ASN A 243 -14.53 -19.23 -6.62
C ASN A 243 -14.20 -19.29 -8.13
N HIS A 244 -13.58 -20.39 -8.59
CA HIS A 244 -13.33 -20.68 -10.01
C HIS A 244 -14.34 -21.67 -10.63
N CYS A 245 -15.38 -22.07 -9.90
CA CYS A 245 -16.44 -22.96 -10.38
C CYS A 245 -17.81 -22.28 -10.32
#